data_AF-A0A920P8T6-F1
#
_entry.id   AF-A0A920P8T6-F1
#
_cell.length_a   1.000
_cell.length_b   1.000
_cell.length_c   1.000
_cell.angle_alpha   90.00
_cell.angle_beta   90.00
_cell.angle_gamma   90.00
#
_symmetry.space_group_name_H-M   'P 1'
#
loop_
_entity.id
_entity.type
_entity.pdbx_description
1 polymer ?
#
loop_
_entity_poly.entity_id
_entity_poly.type
_entity_poly.pdbx_seq_one_letter_code
_entity_poly.pdbx_strand_id
1 'polypeptide(L)'
;MSKARGAKLPDPVLAKAKHHILDTLAAMVSGSVLKPGILARQYVEQQGGPPEAQVVGSSMVISAVNAAIANGMMAHADETDDSNGSQAYIRDVPSFPQH
;
A
#
# COMPACT_ATOMS: atom_id res chain seq x y z
N MET A 1 -13.71 5.79 22.43
CA MET A 1 -14.38 5.93 21.12
C MET A 1 -14.24 7.39 20.67
N SER A 2 -13.43 7.67 19.65
CA SER A 2 -13.10 9.04 19.23
C SER A 2 -14.32 9.77 18.65
N LYS A 3 -14.62 10.99 19.16
CA LYS A 3 -15.72 11.88 18.71
C LYS A 3 -15.59 12.32 17.24
N ALA A 4 -14.52 11.95 16.55
CA ALA A 4 -14.25 12.31 15.16
C ALA A 4 -15.18 11.62 14.13
N ARG A 5 -15.80 10.47 14.44
CA ARG A 5 -16.66 9.73 13.47
C ARG A 5 -17.97 10.44 13.12
N GLY A 6 -18.46 11.35 13.98
CA GLY A 6 -19.76 12.03 13.81
C GLY A 6 -19.67 13.51 13.44
N ALA A 7 -18.45 14.08 13.38
CA ALA A 7 -18.26 15.47 13.01
C ALA A 7 -18.27 15.61 11.49
N LYS A 8 -19.07 16.55 10.97
CA LYS A 8 -19.06 16.90 9.54
C LYS A 8 -17.66 17.41 9.18
N LEU A 9 -16.93 16.65 8.38
CA LEU A 9 -15.61 17.05 7.91
C LEU A 9 -15.75 18.32 7.06
N PRO A 10 -14.90 19.35 7.26
CA PRO A 10 -14.85 20.49 6.35
C PRO A 10 -14.65 20.00 4.90
N ASP A 11 -15.37 20.57 3.94
CA ASP A 11 -15.34 20.17 2.53
C ASP A 11 -13.93 19.96 1.94
N PRO A 12 -12.91 20.80 2.21
CA PRO A 12 -11.55 20.55 1.72
C PRO A 12 -10.88 19.30 2.33
N VAL A 13 -11.21 18.94 3.57
CA VAL A 13 -10.71 17.72 4.24
C VAL A 13 -11.37 16.48 3.65
N LEU A 14 -12.65 16.57 3.29
CA LEU A 14 -13.37 15.49 2.61
C LEU A 14 -12.79 15.21 1.22
N ALA A 15 -12.50 16.25 0.45
CA ALA A 15 -11.86 16.10 -0.87
C ALA A 15 -10.47 15.45 -0.75
N LYS A 16 -9.65 15.92 0.18
CA LYS A 16 -8.31 15.36 0.43
C LYS A 16 -8.37 13.90 0.90
N ALA A 17 -9.30 13.55 1.78
CA ALA A 17 -9.49 12.17 2.22
C ALA A 17 -9.88 11.23 1.07
N LYS A 18 -10.75 11.68 0.16
CA LYS A 18 -11.11 10.92 -1.05
C LYS A 18 -9.89 10.68 -1.95
N HIS A 19 -9.07 11.71 -2.17
CA HIS A 19 -7.86 11.57 -2.97
C HIS A 19 -6.89 10.57 -2.35
N HIS A 20 -6.68 10.59 -1.03
CA HIS A 20 -5.81 9.63 -0.37
C HIS A 20 -6.31 8.17 -0.49
N ILE A 21 -7.62 7.94 -0.37
CA ILE A 21 -8.20 6.61 -0.59
C ILE A 21 -7.99 6.14 -2.03
N LEU A 22 -8.23 7.03 -2.99
CA LEU A 22 -8.06 6.73 -4.41
C LEU A 22 -6.60 6.42 -4.74
N ASP A 23 -5.67 7.18 -4.17
CA ASP A 23 -4.23 7.00 -4.31
C ASP A 23 -3.78 5.63 -3.80
N THR A 24 -4.25 5.23 -2.61
CA THR A 24 -3.93 3.89 -2.08
C THR A 24 -4.50 2.77 -2.95
N LEU A 25 -5.72 2.94 -3.50
CA LEU A 25 -6.30 1.96 -4.42
C LEU A 25 -5.53 1.89 -5.74
N ALA A 26 -5.06 3.03 -6.26
CA ALA A 26 -4.22 3.07 -7.45
C ALA A 26 -2.90 2.33 -7.22
N ALA A 27 -2.24 2.57 -6.08
CA ALA A 27 -1.02 1.87 -5.68
C ALA A 27 -1.25 0.36 -5.54
N MET A 28 -2.36 -0.07 -4.92
CA MET A 28 -2.71 -1.49 -4.84
C MET A 28 -2.92 -2.13 -6.23
N VAL A 29 -3.62 -1.44 -7.14
CA VAL A 29 -3.85 -1.94 -8.50
C VAL A 29 -2.55 -2.01 -9.28
N SER A 30 -1.71 -0.99 -9.21
CA SER A 30 -0.40 -0.95 -9.87
C SER A 30 0.54 -2.03 -9.30
N GLY A 31 0.65 -2.13 -7.98
CA GLY A 31 1.47 -3.14 -7.32
C GLY A 31 0.99 -4.58 -7.47
N SER A 32 -0.27 -4.80 -7.88
CA SER A 32 -0.83 -6.15 -8.09
C SER A 32 -0.15 -6.92 -9.23
N VAL A 33 0.44 -6.22 -10.20
CA VAL A 33 1.17 -6.82 -11.33
C VAL A 33 2.69 -6.91 -11.08
N LEU A 34 3.18 -6.33 -10.00
CA LEU A 34 4.59 -6.41 -9.61
C LEU A 34 4.91 -7.75 -8.93
N LYS A 35 6.19 -8.15 -8.97
CA LYS A 35 6.65 -9.42 -8.39
C LYS A 35 6.23 -9.60 -6.91
N PRO A 36 6.34 -8.58 -6.03
CA PRO A 36 5.87 -8.72 -4.65
C PRO A 36 4.35 -8.94 -4.55
N GLY A 37 3.54 -8.25 -5.38
CA GLY A 37 2.09 -8.42 -5.43
C GLY A 37 1.67 -9.80 -5.91
N ILE A 38 2.35 -10.34 -6.93
CA ILE A 38 2.11 -11.70 -7.44
C ILE A 38 2.42 -12.74 -6.35
N LEU A 39 3.57 -12.61 -5.66
CA LEU A 39 3.95 -13.53 -4.59
C LEU A 39 3.01 -13.43 -3.37
N ALA A 40 2.58 -12.22 -3.01
CA ALA A 40 1.60 -12.01 -1.95
C ALA A 40 0.28 -12.72 -2.25
N ARG A 41 -0.21 -12.60 -3.49
CA ARG A 41 -1.43 -13.28 -3.95
C ARG A 41 -1.27 -14.81 -3.87
N GLN A 42 -0.18 -15.35 -4.39
CA GLN A 42 0.09 -16.80 -4.34
C GLN A 42 0.18 -17.33 -2.91
N TYR A 43 0.80 -16.55 -2.02
CA TYR A 43 0.91 -16.91 -0.61
C TYR A 43 -0.48 -17.01 0.05
N VAL A 44 -1.32 -16.00 -0.11
CA VAL A 44 -2.66 -16.02 0.52
C VAL A 44 -3.59 -17.04 -0.12
N GLU A 45 -3.44 -17.30 -1.43
CA GLU A 45 -4.18 -18.36 -2.13
C GLU A 45 -3.90 -19.74 -1.52
N GLN A 46 -2.65 -20.02 -1.13
CA GLN A 46 -2.28 -21.26 -0.45
C GLN A 46 -2.85 -21.36 0.97
N GLN A 47 -3.06 -20.23 1.66
CA GLN A 47 -3.66 -20.22 3.01
C GLN A 47 -5.17 -20.49 2.97
N GLY A 48 -5.85 -20.09 1.89
CA GLY A 48 -7.30 -20.22 1.78
C GLY A 48 -8.08 -19.41 2.82
N GLY A 49 -9.34 -19.77 3.03
CA GLY A 49 -10.22 -19.15 4.02
C GLY A 49 -11.60 -18.81 3.47
N PRO A 50 -12.53 -18.37 4.34
CA PRO A 50 -13.88 -17.97 3.94
C PRO A 50 -13.85 -16.75 3.01
N PRO A 51 -14.78 -16.62 2.04
CA PRO A 51 -14.82 -15.48 1.13
C PRO A 51 -15.43 -14.24 1.81
N GLU A 52 -14.59 -13.45 2.47
CA GLU A 52 -15.01 -12.28 3.26
C GLU A 52 -14.62 -10.95 2.61
N ALA A 53 -13.47 -10.90 1.93
CA ALA A 53 -12.94 -9.70 1.29
C ALA A 53 -12.15 -9.99 0.02
N GLN A 54 -12.10 -9.01 -0.88
CA GLN A 54 -11.46 -9.13 -2.19
C GLN A 54 -9.97 -8.74 -2.14
N VAL A 55 -9.16 -9.49 -2.88
CA VAL A 55 -7.79 -9.08 -3.22
C VAL A 55 -7.82 -8.20 -4.47
N VAL A 56 -7.36 -6.95 -4.32
CA VAL A 56 -7.36 -5.91 -5.36
C VAL A 56 -6.54 -6.39 -6.57
N GLY A 57 -7.00 -6.06 -7.78
CA GLY A 57 -6.38 -6.53 -9.03
C GLY A 57 -6.66 -8.00 -9.37
N SER A 58 -7.58 -8.66 -8.67
CA SER A 58 -7.97 -10.04 -8.95
C SER A 58 -9.47 -10.32 -8.70
N SER A 59 -9.96 -11.47 -9.17
CA SER A 59 -11.29 -11.98 -8.84
C SER A 59 -11.32 -12.82 -7.55
N MET A 60 -10.23 -12.86 -6.79
CA MET A 60 -10.10 -13.70 -5.60
C MET A 60 -10.77 -13.04 -4.39
N VAL A 61 -11.64 -13.80 -3.73
CA VAL A 61 -12.28 -13.43 -2.46
C VAL A 61 -11.90 -14.46 -1.40
N ILE A 62 -11.30 -14.00 -0.31
CA ILE A 62 -10.71 -14.82 0.74
C ILE A 62 -10.96 -14.18 2.10
N SER A 63 -10.39 -14.73 3.19
CA SER A 63 -10.59 -14.20 4.53
C SER A 63 -10.14 -12.75 4.61
N ALA A 64 -10.80 -11.96 5.46
CA ALA A 64 -10.52 -10.52 5.57
C ALA A 64 -9.06 -10.24 5.93
N VAL A 65 -8.48 -11.10 6.77
CA VAL A 65 -7.07 -11.01 7.19
C VAL A 65 -6.13 -11.25 6.01
N ASN A 66 -6.38 -12.31 5.23
CA ASN A 66 -5.54 -12.65 4.09
C ASN A 66 -5.65 -11.61 2.97
N ALA A 67 -6.87 -11.10 2.72
CA ALA A 67 -7.07 -10.02 1.78
C ALA A 67 -6.32 -8.74 2.20
N ALA A 68 -6.33 -8.39 3.49
CA ALA A 68 -5.59 -7.24 4.01
C ALA A 68 -4.07 -7.39 3.84
N ILE A 69 -3.52 -8.58 4.11
CA ILE A 69 -2.09 -8.87 3.91
C ILE A 69 -1.71 -8.68 2.43
N ALA A 70 -2.45 -9.30 1.52
CA ALA A 70 -2.17 -9.21 0.09
C ALA A 70 -2.28 -7.77 -0.43
N ASN A 71 -3.36 -7.08 -0.09
CA ASN A 71 -3.61 -5.70 -0.50
C ASN A 71 -2.55 -4.74 0.07
N GLY A 72 -2.13 -4.91 1.33
CA GLY A 72 -1.06 -4.11 1.94
C GLY A 72 0.30 -4.32 1.26
N MET A 73 0.64 -5.56 0.93
CA MET A 73 1.85 -5.86 0.16
C MET A 73 1.82 -5.27 -1.25
N MET A 74 0.66 -5.27 -1.90
CA MET A 74 0.49 -4.64 -3.22
C MET A 74 0.63 -3.12 -3.14
N ALA A 75 0.00 -2.46 -2.15
CA ALA A 75 0.12 -1.02 -1.97
C ALA A 75 1.58 -0.58 -1.80
N HIS A 76 2.37 -1.32 -1.02
CA HIS A 76 3.80 -1.03 -0.86
C HIS A 76 4.65 -1.45 -2.06
N ALA A 77 4.23 -2.44 -2.85
CA ALA A 77 5.01 -2.88 -4.02
C ALA A 77 5.21 -1.74 -5.03
N ASP A 78 4.17 -0.94 -5.26
CA ASP A 78 4.22 0.24 -6.15
C ASP A 78 5.15 1.33 -5.59
N GLU A 79 5.04 1.64 -4.30
CA GLU A 79 5.94 2.56 -3.60
C GLU A 79 7.41 2.10 -3.63
N THR A 80 7.65 0.79 -3.58
CA THR A 80 9.00 0.22 -3.69
C THR A 80 9.56 0.23 -5.12
N ASP A 81 8.71 0.27 -6.15
CA ASP A 81 9.14 0.37 -7.56
C ASP A 81 9.31 1.81 -8.04
N ASP A 82 8.62 2.78 -7.42
CA ASP A 82 8.86 4.21 -7.60
C ASP A 82 10.21 4.68 -7.01
N SER A 83 10.89 3.82 -6.25
CA SER A 83 12.19 4.11 -5.63
C SER A 83 13.39 3.99 -6.60
N ASN A 84 13.16 3.77 -7.89
CA ASN A 84 14.19 3.41 -8.88
C ASN A 84 14.88 4.61 -9.55
N GLY A 85 14.86 5.81 -8.97
CA GLY A 85 15.33 6.99 -9.71
C GLY A 85 15.73 8.26 -8.98
N SER A 86 15.82 8.35 -7.64
CA SER A 86 16.46 9.51 -6.98
C SER A 86 16.59 9.37 -5.46
N GLN A 87 17.39 8.41 -4.98
CA GLN A 87 17.93 8.42 -3.60
C GLN A 87 19.46 8.26 -3.57
N ALA A 88 20.14 8.43 -4.72
CA ALA A 88 21.59 8.26 -4.85
C ALA A 88 22.38 9.59 -4.99
N TYR A 89 21.81 10.73 -4.59
CA TYR A 89 22.57 11.98 -4.51
C TYR A 89 22.06 12.82 -3.35
N ILE A 90 22.72 12.69 -2.20
CA ILE A 90 23.02 13.72 -1.19
C ILE A 90 23.51 12.97 0.05
N ARG A 91 24.82 12.68 0.05
CA ARG A 91 25.71 12.85 1.21
C ARG A 91 27.16 12.68 0.76
N ASP A 92 27.64 13.65 0.01
CA ASP A 92 29.04 14.07 0.15
C ASP A 92 29.16 14.65 1.56
N VAL A 93 29.62 13.82 2.50
CA VAL A 93 30.10 14.28 3.81
C VAL A 93 31.62 14.45 3.66
N PRO A 94 32.17 15.67 3.86
CA PRO A 94 33.62 15.83 3.86
C PRO A 94 34.19 15.10 5.09
N SER A 95 35.14 14.22 4.85
CA SER A 95 35.93 13.55 5.88
C SER A 95 36.70 14.57 6.72
N PHE A 96 36.34 14.68 8.00
CA PHE A 96 37.16 15.40 8.99
C PHE A 96 38.30 14.48 9.49
N PRO A 97 39.54 14.99 9.63
CA PRO A 97 40.69 14.17 9.99
C PRO A 97 40.73 13.90 11.50
N GLN A 98 41.17 12.70 11.86
CA GLN A 98 41.42 12.31 13.25
C GLN A 98 42.79 12.83 13.70
N HIS A 99 42.80 13.62 14.77
CA HIS A 99 43.94 13.83 15.66
C HIS A 99 43.53 13.41 17.07
#